data_AF-A0AAR2J520-F1
#
_entry.id   AF-A0AAR2J520-F1
#
_cell.length_a   1.000
_cell.length_b   1.000
_cell.length_c   1.000
_cell.angle_alpha   90.00
_cell.angle_beta   90.00
_cell.angle_gamma   90.00
#
_symmetry.space_group_name_H-M   'P 1'
#
loop_
_entity.id
_entity.type
_entity.pdbx_description
1 polymer ?
#
loop_
_entity_poly.entity_id
_entity_poly.type
_entity_poly.pdbx_seq_one_letter_code
_entity_poly.pdbx_strand_id
1 'polypeptide(L)'
;MMEEVTLTFKSMMKKAGEGTIHTKVSRVLFSYRITPQSTTGRSPAEMLQGRRLRCTLDIGHPDLRAKVERKQYSQKKHHDKHRQERSFQVGDALSRLFYIREQIKLKVEFDSTLIN
;
A
#
# COMPACT_ATOMS: atom_id res chain seq x y z
N MET A 1 -0.05 -15.74 -24.14
CA MET A 1 -0.66 -14.61 -23.39
C MET A 1 -1.80 -13.97 -24.16
N MET A 2 -1.62 -13.52 -25.41
CA MET A 2 -2.70 -12.89 -26.20
C MET A 2 -3.92 -13.80 -26.44
N GLU A 3 -3.72 -15.10 -26.67
CA GLU A 3 -4.82 -16.04 -26.92
C GLU A 3 -5.74 -16.19 -25.69
N GLU A 4 -5.16 -16.30 -24.49
CA GLU A 4 -5.92 -16.31 -23.23
C GLU A 4 -6.74 -15.02 -23.04
N VAL A 5 -6.21 -13.87 -23.48
CA VAL A 5 -6.93 -12.59 -23.43
C VAL A 5 -8.17 -12.61 -24.29
N THR A 6 -8.05 -13.05 -25.55
CA THR A 6 -9.17 -13.04 -26.49
C THR A 6 -10.24 -14.06 -26.12
N LEU A 7 -9.84 -15.23 -25.61
CA LEU A 7 -10.76 -16.25 -25.08
C LEU A 7 -11.53 -15.75 -23.85
N THR A 8 -10.82 -15.13 -22.91
CA THR A 8 -11.43 -14.54 -21.71
C THR A 8 -12.40 -13.42 -22.10
N PHE A 9 -11.98 -12.52 -22.99
CA PHE A 9 -12.81 -11.43 -23.49
C PHE A 9 -14.08 -11.94 -24.18
N LYS A 10 -13.97 -12.95 -25.05
CA LYS A 10 -15.12 -13.57 -25.73
C LYS A 10 -16.10 -14.20 -24.73
N SER A 11 -15.58 -14.89 -23.70
CA SER A 11 -16.38 -15.46 -22.62
C SER A 11 -17.12 -14.37 -21.82
N MET A 12 -16.44 -13.27 -21.50
CA MET A 12 -17.03 -12.14 -20.79
C MET A 12 -18.08 -11.40 -21.62
N MET A 13 -17.85 -11.25 -22.93
CA MET A 13 -18.83 -10.66 -23.85
C MET A 13 -20.09 -11.51 -23.99
N LYS A 14 -19.97 -12.85 -23.98
CA LYS A 14 -21.13 -13.76 -23.94
C LYS A 14 -21.92 -13.62 -22.64
N LYS A 15 -21.25 -13.35 -21.53
CA LYS A 15 -21.85 -13.13 -20.20
C LYS A 15 -22.26 -11.68 -19.96
N ALA A 16 -21.98 -10.77 -20.89
CA ALA A 16 -22.34 -9.37 -20.74
C ALA A 16 -23.86 -9.25 -20.82
N GLY A 17 -24.48 -8.79 -19.73
CA GLY A 17 -25.93 -8.63 -19.61
C GLY A 17 -26.54 -7.65 -20.62
N GLU A 18 -27.77 -7.26 -20.38
CA GLU A 18 -28.53 -6.40 -21.29
C GLU A 18 -27.97 -4.97 -21.38
N GLY A 19 -28.12 -4.34 -22.54
CA GLY A 19 -27.63 -2.98 -22.82
C GLY A 19 -27.06 -2.80 -24.23
N THR A 20 -26.68 -1.56 -24.56
CA THR A 20 -26.01 -1.23 -25.82
C THR A 20 -24.62 -1.87 -25.90
N ILE A 21 -24.16 -2.13 -27.13
CA ILE A 21 -22.81 -2.70 -27.37
C ILE A 21 -21.72 -1.89 -26.66
N HIS A 22 -21.80 -0.56 -26.71
CA HIS A 22 -20.83 0.31 -26.07
C HIS A 22 -20.75 0.09 -24.55
N THR A 23 -21.91 -0.06 -23.89
CA THR A 23 -21.98 -0.33 -22.45
C THR A 23 -21.47 -1.72 -22.10
N LYS A 24 -21.77 -2.73 -22.93
CA LYS A 24 -21.25 -4.10 -22.74
C LYS A 24 -19.73 -4.13 -22.84
N VAL A 25 -19.18 -3.52 -23.89
CA VAL A 25 -17.73 -3.45 -24.11
C VAL A 25 -17.07 -2.70 -22.95
N SER A 26 -17.63 -1.57 -22.51
CA SER A 26 -17.08 -0.80 -21.38
C SER A 26 -17.03 -1.61 -20.09
N ARG A 27 -18.11 -2.34 -19.75
CA ARG A 27 -18.16 -3.21 -18.56
C ARG A 27 -17.15 -4.36 -18.65
N VAL A 28 -17.10 -5.03 -19.80
CA VAL A 28 -16.17 -6.16 -20.01
C VAL A 28 -14.72 -5.69 -19.93
N LEU A 29 -14.37 -4.60 -20.60
CA LEU A 29 -13.02 -4.04 -20.57
C LEU A 29 -12.63 -3.58 -19.16
N PHE A 30 -13.58 -3.01 -18.40
CA PHE A 30 -13.33 -2.64 -17.02
C PHE A 30 -13.02 -3.87 -16.16
N SER A 31 -13.89 -4.88 -16.17
CA SER A 31 -13.69 -6.12 -15.40
C SER A 31 -12.41 -6.86 -15.81
N TYR A 32 -12.08 -6.85 -17.10
CA TYR A 32 -10.86 -7.48 -17.59
C TYR A 32 -9.60 -6.78 -17.06
N ARG A 33 -9.58 -5.44 -17.04
CA ARG A 33 -8.42 -4.65 -16.56
C ARG A 33 -8.15 -4.79 -15.07
N ILE A 34 -9.16 -5.09 -14.25
CA ILE A 34 -9.02 -5.22 -12.79
C ILE A 34 -8.78 -6.66 -12.32
N THR A 35 -9.09 -7.66 -13.15
CA THR A 35 -9.02 -9.08 -12.75
C THR A 35 -7.60 -9.60 -12.93
N PRO A 36 -6.95 -10.13 -11.87
CA PRO A 36 -5.64 -10.73 -11.99
C PRO A 36 -5.69 -12.01 -12.83
N GLN A 37 -4.73 -12.18 -13.74
CA GLN A 37 -4.65 -13.39 -14.57
C GLN A 37 -4.05 -14.54 -13.77
N SER A 38 -4.61 -15.74 -13.90
CA SER A 38 -4.21 -16.94 -13.12
C SER A 38 -2.72 -17.29 -13.27
N THR A 39 -2.16 -17.07 -14.46
CA THR A 39 -0.77 -17.41 -14.78
C THR A 39 0.24 -16.43 -14.19
N THR A 40 -0.10 -15.14 -14.06
CA THR A 40 0.83 -14.08 -13.66
C THR A 40 0.50 -13.46 -12.30
N GLY A 41 -0.69 -13.73 -11.76
CA GLY A 41 -1.19 -13.15 -10.52
C GLY A 41 -1.41 -11.64 -10.57
N ARG A 42 -1.16 -11.00 -11.72
CA ARG A 42 -1.28 -9.55 -11.93
C ARG A 42 -2.37 -9.26 -12.94
N SER A 43 -3.05 -8.13 -12.73
CA SER A 43 -4.05 -7.64 -13.66
C SER A 43 -3.39 -7.03 -14.92
N PRO A 44 -4.09 -7.02 -16.07
CA PRO A 44 -3.57 -6.40 -17.30
C PRO A 44 -3.17 -4.94 -17.11
N ALA A 45 -3.91 -4.20 -16.28
CA ALA A 45 -3.57 -2.82 -15.98
C ALA A 45 -2.30 -2.68 -15.13
N GLU A 46 -2.06 -3.59 -14.19
CA GLU A 46 -0.81 -3.65 -13.42
C GLU A 46 0.38 -3.98 -14.31
N MET A 47 0.20 -4.89 -15.27
CA MET A 47 1.26 -5.21 -16.21
C MET A 47 1.61 -4.03 -17.12
N LEU A 48 0.61 -3.24 -17.53
CA LEU A 48 0.80 -2.13 -18.45
C LEU A 48 1.29 -0.85 -17.75
N GLN A 49 0.86 -0.61 -16.51
CA GLN A 49 1.21 0.61 -15.75
C GLN A 49 2.24 0.40 -14.64
N GLY A 50 2.64 -0.85 -14.36
CA GLY A 50 3.58 -1.18 -13.28
C GLY A 50 3.03 -0.96 -11.85
N ARG A 51 1.77 -0.54 -11.71
CA ARG A 51 1.11 -0.25 -10.42
C ARG A 51 -0.33 -0.76 -10.42
N ARG A 52 -0.85 -1.07 -9.23
CA ARG A 52 -2.25 -1.47 -9.06
C ARG A 52 -3.18 -0.28 -9.24
N LEU A 53 -4.06 -0.35 -10.22
CA LEU A 53 -5.12 0.64 -10.40
C LEU A 53 -6.13 0.51 -9.26
N ARG A 54 -6.40 1.60 -8.55
CA ARG A 54 -7.48 1.67 -7.55
C ARG A 54 -8.83 1.59 -8.27
N CYS A 55 -9.61 0.55 -7.99
CA CYS A 55 -10.97 0.39 -8.52
C CYS A 55 -12.01 0.63 -7.42
N THR A 56 -13.29 0.73 -7.76
CA THR A 56 -14.38 0.95 -6.80
C THR A 56 -14.43 -0.13 -5.70
N LEU A 57 -14.09 -1.38 -6.03
CA LEU A 57 -13.95 -2.46 -5.04
C LEU A 57 -12.79 -2.21 -4.05
N ASP A 58 -11.75 -1.52 -4.48
CA ASP A 58 -10.58 -1.17 -3.66
C ASP A 58 -10.89 -0.03 -2.68
N ILE A 59 -11.89 0.81 -2.98
CA ILE A 59 -12.41 1.84 -2.06
C ILE A 59 -13.11 1.20 -0.85
N GLY A 60 -13.73 0.03 -1.03
CA GLY A 60 -14.33 -0.75 0.05
C GLY A 60 -13.30 -1.49 0.92
N HIS A 61 -12.05 -1.57 0.48
CA HIS A 61 -10.98 -2.11 1.31
C HIS A 61 -10.62 -1.06 2.36
N PRO A 62 -10.77 -1.32 3.67
CA PRO A 62 -10.45 -0.33 4.68
C PRO A 62 -8.98 0.02 4.53
N ASP A 63 -8.72 1.29 4.19
CA ASP A 63 -7.39 1.80 3.91
C ASP A 63 -6.44 1.38 5.05
N LEU A 64 -5.57 0.42 4.73
CA LEU A 64 -4.69 -0.21 5.70
C LEU A 64 -3.72 0.84 6.24
N ARG A 65 -3.32 1.80 5.39
CA ARG A 65 -2.46 2.91 5.77
C ARG A 65 -3.19 3.84 6.74
N ALA A 66 -4.43 4.23 6.44
CA ALA A 66 -5.24 5.02 7.38
C ALA A 66 -5.53 4.27 8.70
N LYS A 67 -5.66 2.93 8.66
CA LYS A 67 -5.80 2.10 9.88
C LYS A 67 -4.50 2.08 10.70
N VAL A 68 -3.34 1.97 10.05
CA VAL A 68 -2.03 2.01 10.70
C VAL A 68 -1.76 3.40 11.29
N GLU A 69 -2.00 4.47 10.54
CA GLU A 69 -1.83 5.86 11.01
C GLU A 69 -2.72 6.14 12.23
N ARG A 70 -3.98 5.70 12.22
CA ARG A 70 -4.88 5.80 13.39
C ARG A 70 -4.38 5.02 14.60
N LYS A 71 -3.85 3.80 14.38
CA LYS A 71 -3.27 3.00 15.47
C LYS A 71 -2.01 3.65 16.03
N GLN A 72 -1.13 4.17 15.19
CA GLN A 72 0.09 4.89 15.60
C GLN A 72 -0.27 6.17 16.37
N TYR A 73 -1.24 6.94 15.89
CA TYR A 73 -1.74 8.13 16.59
C TYR A 73 -2.32 7.78 17.97
N SER A 74 -3.13 6.73 18.05
CA SER A 74 -3.67 6.24 19.31
C SER A 74 -2.56 5.78 20.26
N GLN A 75 -1.58 5.00 19.78
CA GLN A 75 -0.43 4.58 20.58
C GLN A 75 0.35 5.77 21.13
N LYS A 76 0.66 6.76 20.29
CA LYS A 76 1.32 8.00 20.70
C LYS A 76 0.52 8.71 21.80
N LYS A 77 -0.78 8.91 21.60
CA LYS A 77 -1.65 9.57 22.58
C LYS A 77 -1.70 8.85 23.94
N HIS A 78 -1.79 7.51 23.92
CA HIS A 78 -1.79 6.72 25.17
C HIS A 78 -0.43 6.77 25.85
N HIS A 79 0.65 6.66 25.10
CA HIS A 79 2.01 6.75 25.61
C HIS A 79 2.29 8.13 26.22
N ASP A 80 1.85 9.20 25.55
CA ASP A 80 2.06 10.58 26.01
C ASP A 80 1.20 10.90 27.24
N LYS A 81 0.01 10.31 27.38
CA LYS A 81 -0.86 10.47 28.57
C LYS A 81 -0.23 9.92 29.86
N HIS A 82 0.63 8.90 29.75
CA HIS A 82 1.29 8.27 30.90
C HIS A 82 2.76 8.70 31.07
N ARG A 83 3.24 9.63 30.23
CA ARG A 83 4.61 10.15 30.29
C ARG A 83 4.60 11.54 30.89
N GLN A 84 5.39 11.76 31.93
CA GLN A 84 5.71 13.12 32.36
C GLN A 84 6.44 13.86 31.24
N GLU A 85 6.00 15.09 30.99
CA GLU A 85 6.65 16.03 30.09
C GLU A 85 8.05 16.32 30.63
N ARG A 86 9.08 15.99 29.85
CA ARG A 86 10.46 16.32 30.21
C ARG A 86 10.78 17.67 29.60
N SER A 87 10.71 18.71 30.40
CA SER A 87 11.29 20.01 30.07
C SER A 87 12.80 19.92 30.23
N PHE A 88 13.55 20.28 29.19
CA PHE A 88 15.01 20.38 29.25
C PHE A 88 15.40 21.85 29.21
N GLN A 89 16.23 22.28 30.14
CA GLN A 89 16.85 23.61 30.11
C GLN A 89 18.25 23.52 29.51
N VAL A 90 18.71 24.60 28.88
CA VAL A 90 20.08 24.71 28.36
C VAL A 90 21.04 24.63 29.55
N GLY A 91 21.71 23.49 29.72
CA GLY A 91 22.56 23.19 30.87
C GLY A 91 22.26 21.86 31.57
N ASP A 92 21.13 21.20 31.26
CA ASP A 92 20.83 19.86 31.78
C ASP A 92 21.84 18.83 31.24
N ALA A 93 22.47 18.05 32.12
CA ALA A 93 23.39 17.00 31.74
C ALA A 93 22.65 15.84 31.02
N LEU A 94 22.60 15.88 29.68
CA LEU A 94 22.01 14.87 28.80
C LEU A 94 22.83 13.55 28.74
N SER A 95 23.36 13.07 29.86
CA SER A 95 24.45 12.09 29.86
C SER A 95 24.04 10.65 29.51
N ARG A 96 22.75 10.29 29.50
CA ARG A 96 22.32 8.89 29.24
C ARG A 96 21.66 8.69 27.88
N LEU A 97 20.88 9.65 27.40
CA LEU A 97 20.15 9.51 26.13
C LEU A 97 20.96 9.99 24.92
N PHE A 98 21.88 10.95 25.10
CA PHE A 98 22.79 11.36 24.03
C PHE A 98 23.70 10.19 23.66
N TYR A 99 24.28 9.51 24.65
CA TYR A 99 25.11 8.33 24.43
C TYR A 99 24.34 7.21 23.71
N ILE A 100 23.12 6.86 24.16
CA ILE A 100 22.35 5.79 23.54
C ILE A 100 21.91 6.16 22.11
N ARG A 101 21.53 7.42 21.87
CA ARG A 101 21.11 7.88 20.54
C ARG A 101 22.28 7.96 19.56
N GLU A 102 23.47 8.33 20.02
CA GLU A 102 24.72 8.30 19.25
C GLU A 102 25.10 6.85 18.89
N GLN A 103 25.02 5.94 19.85
CA GLN A 103 25.30 4.50 19.64
C GLN A 103 24.31 3.86 18.65
N ILE A 104 23.02 4.22 18.69
CA ILE A 104 22.01 3.72 17.74
C ILE A 104 22.25 4.31 16.34
N LYS A 105 22.60 5.60 16.22
CA LYS A 105 22.96 6.21 14.93
C LYS A 105 24.17 5.53 14.30
N LEU A 106 25.23 5.32 15.07
CA LEU A 106 26.44 4.65 14.62
C LEU A 106 26.15 3.20 14.18
N LYS A 107 25.26 2.49 14.89
CA LYS A 107 24.85 1.13 14.52
C LYS A 107 24.09 1.08 13.18
N VAL A 108 23.14 2.00 12.98
CA VAL A 108 22.35 2.09 11.74
C VAL A 108 23.21 2.49 10.54
N GLU A 109 24.17 3.40 10.75
CA GLU A 109 25.10 3.84 9.71
C GLU A 109 26.07 2.72 9.30
N PHE A 110 26.59 1.95 10.27
CA PHE A 110 27.45 0.79 10.02
C PHE A 110 26.73 -0.34 9.26
N ASP A 111 25.48 -0.64 9.63
CA ASP A 111 24.67 -1.65 8.93
C ASP A 111 24.31 -1.20 7.49
N SER A 112 24.20 0.11 7.23
CA SER A 112 23.93 0.64 5.89
C SER A 112 25.16 0.61 4.95
N THR A 113 26.37 0.67 5.51
CA THR A 113 27.62 0.55 4.74
C THR A 113 28.01 -0.89 4.42
N LEU A 114 27.43 -1.89 5.10
CA LEU A 114 27.68 -3.32 4.85
C LEU A 114 26.71 -3.95 3.85
N ILE A 115 25.74 -3.18 3.33
CA ILE A 115 24.74 -3.63 2.35
C ILE A 115 24.99 -3.03 0.94
N ASN A 116 26.12 -2.34 0.72
CA ASN A 116 26.62 -2.01 -0.63
C ASN A 116 27.88 -2.79 -0.97
#